data_AF-A0A9E6S1B4-F1
#
_entry.id   AF-A0A9E6S1B4-F1
#
_cell.length_a   1.000
_cell.length_b   1.000
_cell.length_c   1.000
_cell.angle_alpha   90.00
_cell.angle_beta   90.00
_cell.angle_gamma   90.00
#
_symmetry.space_group_name_H-M   'P 1'
#
loop_
_entity.id
_entity.type
_entity.pdbx_description
1 polymer ?
#
loop_
_entity_poly.entity_id
_entity_poly.type
_entity_poly.pdbx_seq_one_letter_code
_entity_poly.pdbx_strand_id
1 'polypeptide(L)'
;MNLINLQRHLEEQNWLEADKETRYLLLQMSGRENDLQQRLRILDIESLPLENFQEINMLWLKYSQERFGFSVQYQICKDIGLNPSNWKNAYHSNPDLVTEQYRSFEYRIGWRDNNNNWLLGHKNCEGHFPRVWVFYGEPNINREVLSLLSLVQESELTKFSIDNIS
;
A
#
# COMPACT_ATOMS: atom_id res chain seq x y z
N MET A 1 4.90 -13.58 -14.39
CA MET A 1 4.42 -13.60 -12.99
C MET A 1 3.16 -14.45 -12.93
N ASN A 2 2.95 -15.26 -11.88
CA ASN A 2 1.74 -16.10 -11.74
C ASN A 2 0.86 -15.51 -10.62
N LEU A 3 -0.37 -15.10 -10.96
CA LEU A 3 -1.31 -14.46 -10.02
C LEU A 3 -2.35 -15.41 -9.43
N ILE A 4 -2.33 -16.69 -9.80
CA ILE A 4 -3.40 -17.65 -9.44
C ILE A 4 -3.56 -17.78 -7.92
N ASN A 5 -2.45 -17.83 -7.18
CA ASN A 5 -2.50 -17.93 -5.72
C ASN A 5 -3.10 -16.67 -5.08
N LEU A 6 -2.70 -15.49 -5.54
CA LEU A 6 -3.23 -14.22 -5.05
C LEU A 6 -4.73 -14.13 -5.30
N GLN A 7 -5.15 -14.42 -6.54
CA GLN A 7 -6.56 -14.43 -6.91
C GLN A 7 -7.36 -15.39 -6.04
N ARG A 8 -6.89 -16.63 -5.85
CA ARG A 8 -7.58 -17.64 -5.03
C ARG A 8 -7.73 -17.17 -3.59
N HIS A 9 -6.66 -16.65 -2.98
CA HIS A 9 -6.71 -16.15 -1.61
C HIS A 9 -7.66 -14.96 -1.46
N LEU A 10 -7.69 -14.05 -2.45
CA LEU A 10 -8.60 -12.90 -2.45
C LEU A 10 -10.07 -13.32 -2.61
N GLU A 11 -10.34 -14.24 -3.52
CA GLU A 11 -11.69 -14.78 -3.75
C GLU A 11 -12.25 -15.49 -2.52
N GLU A 12 -11.40 -16.24 -1.81
CA GLU A 12 -11.72 -16.89 -0.52
C GLU A 12 -11.73 -15.92 0.67
N GLN A 13 -11.44 -14.62 0.45
CA GLN A 13 -11.29 -13.59 1.51
C GLN A 13 -10.24 -13.93 2.57
N ASN A 14 -9.23 -14.73 2.19
CA ASN A 14 -8.08 -15.10 3.00
C ASN A 14 -7.05 -13.95 3.01
N TRP A 15 -7.43 -12.79 3.56
CA TRP A 15 -6.69 -11.53 3.41
C TRP A 15 -5.22 -11.59 3.86
N LEU A 16 -4.93 -12.32 4.94
CA LEU A 16 -3.56 -12.46 5.43
C LEU A 16 -2.68 -13.27 4.48
N GLU A 17 -3.24 -14.31 3.84
CA GLU A 17 -2.50 -15.09 2.84
C GLU A 17 -2.39 -14.32 1.51
N ALA A 18 -3.42 -13.58 1.12
CA ALA A 18 -3.36 -12.67 -0.01
C ALA A 18 -2.29 -11.58 0.18
N ASP A 19 -2.13 -11.07 1.40
CA ASP A 19 -1.11 -10.08 1.76
C ASP A 19 0.31 -10.67 1.66
N LYS A 20 0.51 -11.89 2.18
CA LYS A 20 1.78 -12.62 2.05
C LYS A 20 2.13 -12.91 0.59
N GLU A 21 1.15 -13.34 -0.21
CA GLU A 21 1.34 -13.60 -1.64
C GLU A 21 1.65 -12.29 -2.39
N THR A 22 0.95 -11.21 -2.07
CA THR A 22 1.24 -9.87 -2.63
C THR A 22 2.68 -9.47 -2.34
N ARG A 23 3.14 -9.64 -1.09
CA ARG A 23 4.53 -9.40 -0.68
C ARG A 23 5.52 -10.23 -1.49
N TYR A 24 5.24 -11.52 -1.67
CA TYR A 24 6.07 -12.44 -2.45
C TYR A 24 6.17 -12.03 -3.93
N LEU A 25 5.03 -11.70 -4.55
CA LEU A 25 4.97 -11.27 -5.94
C LEU A 25 5.77 -9.99 -6.18
N LEU A 26 5.66 -8.99 -5.29
CA LEU A 26 6.46 -7.76 -5.41
C LEU A 26 7.97 -8.05 -5.27
N LEU A 27 8.38 -8.97 -4.40
CA LEU A 27 9.77 -9.40 -4.30
C LEU A 27 10.23 -10.08 -5.60
N GLN A 28 9.44 -11.00 -6.17
CA GLN A 28 9.76 -11.64 -7.44
C GLN A 28 9.89 -10.63 -8.58
N MET A 29 8.97 -9.68 -8.68
CA MET A 29 9.00 -8.62 -9.69
C MET A 29 10.27 -7.76 -9.61
N SER A 30 10.82 -7.63 -8.40
CA SER A 30 12.07 -6.89 -8.15
C SER A 30 13.34 -7.74 -8.27
N GLY A 31 13.23 -9.05 -8.49
CA GLY A 31 14.37 -9.98 -8.46
C GLY A 31 15.00 -10.15 -7.07
N ARG A 32 14.22 -9.98 -6.00
CA ARG A 32 14.66 -10.03 -4.59
C ARG A 32 14.01 -11.15 -3.78
N GLU A 33 13.37 -12.10 -4.43
CA GLU A 33 12.70 -13.23 -3.78
C GLU A 33 13.64 -14.11 -2.95
N ASN A 34 14.93 -14.11 -3.27
CA ASN A 34 15.98 -14.85 -2.55
C ASN A 34 16.85 -13.97 -1.63
N ASP A 35 16.54 -12.68 -1.50
CA ASP A 35 17.31 -11.78 -0.64
C ASP A 35 17.05 -12.09 0.84
N LEU A 36 18.11 -12.14 1.65
CA LEU A 36 18.03 -12.46 3.09
C LEU A 36 17.17 -11.47 3.88
N GLN A 37 17.13 -10.20 3.45
CA GLN A 37 16.32 -9.18 4.10
C GLN A 37 14.85 -9.29 3.71
N GLN A 38 14.56 -10.03 2.61
CA GLN A 38 13.24 -10.14 1.98
C GLN A 38 12.51 -8.81 2.03
N ARG A 39 13.14 -7.72 1.60
CA ARG A 39 12.59 -6.36 1.60
C ARG A 39 12.94 -5.70 0.28
N LEU A 40 12.02 -4.91 -0.25
CA LEU A 40 12.27 -4.04 -1.39
C LEU A 40 13.06 -2.81 -0.95
N ARG A 41 14.04 -2.41 -1.75
CA ARG A 41 14.63 -1.07 -1.62
C ARG A 41 13.84 -0.13 -2.53
N ILE A 42 13.89 1.16 -2.22
CA ILE A 42 13.23 2.20 -3.03
C ILE A 42 13.60 2.09 -4.51
N LEU A 43 14.88 1.85 -4.82
CA LEU A 43 15.35 1.68 -6.20
C LEU A 43 14.71 0.49 -6.92
N ASP A 44 14.44 -0.59 -6.19
CA ASP A 44 13.81 -1.77 -6.78
C ASP A 44 12.32 -1.50 -7.05
N ILE A 45 11.65 -0.77 -6.16
CA ILE A 45 10.25 -0.33 -6.32
C ILE A 45 10.10 0.54 -7.57
N GLU A 46 11.00 1.49 -7.77
CA GLU A 46 11.00 2.38 -8.93
C GLU A 46 11.19 1.65 -10.27
N SER A 47 11.71 0.42 -10.23
CA SER A 47 11.90 -0.44 -11.40
C SER A 47 10.82 -1.51 -11.58
N LEU A 48 9.80 -1.55 -10.72
CA LEU A 48 8.74 -2.56 -10.82
C LEU A 48 7.96 -2.40 -12.14
N PRO A 49 7.62 -3.52 -12.83
CA PRO A 49 6.74 -3.47 -14.00
C PRO A 49 5.36 -2.92 -13.61
N LEU A 50 4.99 -1.77 -14.16
CA LEU A 50 3.77 -1.05 -13.78
C LEU A 50 2.52 -1.88 -14.08
N GLU A 51 2.48 -2.57 -15.22
CA GLU A 51 1.34 -3.39 -15.62
C GLU A 51 1.07 -4.51 -14.60
N ASN A 52 2.13 -5.17 -14.11
CA ASN A 52 1.99 -6.23 -13.11
C ASN A 52 1.59 -5.65 -11.73
N PHE A 53 2.08 -4.48 -11.35
CA PHE A 53 1.64 -3.79 -10.13
C PHE A 53 0.15 -3.43 -10.20
N GLN A 54 -0.31 -2.94 -11.36
CA GLN A 54 -1.72 -2.64 -11.61
C GLN A 54 -2.60 -3.88 -11.55
N GLU A 55 -2.16 -5.02 -12.11
CA GLU A 55 -2.90 -6.28 -12.01
C GLU A 55 -3.12 -6.71 -10.56
N ILE A 56 -2.08 -6.61 -9.71
CA ILE A 56 -2.20 -6.89 -8.27
C ILE A 56 -3.24 -5.95 -7.63
N ASN A 57 -3.16 -4.65 -7.89
CA ASN A 57 -4.11 -3.66 -7.36
C ASN A 57 -5.55 -3.96 -7.80
N MET A 58 -5.76 -4.29 -9.08
CA MET A 58 -7.09 -4.62 -9.62
C MET A 58 -7.71 -5.86 -8.96
N LEU A 59 -6.89 -6.88 -8.65
CA LEU A 59 -7.39 -8.06 -7.92
C LEU A 59 -7.84 -7.68 -6.51
N TRP A 60 -7.06 -6.88 -5.79
CA TRP A 60 -7.44 -6.40 -4.46
C TRP A 60 -8.75 -5.63 -4.49
N LEU A 61 -8.91 -4.67 -5.42
CA LEU A 61 -10.15 -3.92 -5.58
C LEU A 61 -11.35 -4.84 -5.88
N LYS A 62 -11.20 -5.74 -6.87
CA LYS A 62 -12.28 -6.61 -7.34
C LYS A 62 -12.85 -7.48 -6.23
N TYR A 63 -12.00 -8.16 -5.47
CA TYR A 63 -12.45 -9.14 -4.49
C TYR A 63 -12.73 -8.54 -3.10
N SER A 64 -12.26 -7.31 -2.83
CA SER A 64 -12.55 -6.60 -1.57
C SER A 64 -13.76 -5.67 -1.65
N GLN A 65 -14.48 -5.62 -2.78
CA GLN A 65 -15.53 -4.62 -3.04
C GLN A 65 -14.97 -3.20 -2.90
N GLU A 66 -13.81 -2.97 -3.53
CA GLU A 66 -13.10 -1.68 -3.56
C GLU A 66 -12.63 -1.16 -2.19
N ARG A 67 -12.66 -2.01 -1.16
CA ARG A 67 -12.25 -1.63 0.20
C ARG A 67 -10.74 -1.69 0.44
N PHE A 68 -10.03 -2.53 -0.31
CA PHE A 68 -8.59 -2.78 -0.18
C PHE A 68 -7.89 -2.60 -1.52
N GLY A 69 -6.63 -2.21 -1.47
CA GLY A 69 -5.82 -1.93 -2.64
C GLY A 69 -4.85 -0.76 -2.41
N PHE A 70 -3.83 -0.67 -3.25
CA PHE A 70 -2.86 0.42 -3.23
C PHE A 70 -3.52 1.74 -3.65
N SER A 71 -4.45 1.71 -4.60
CA SER A 71 -5.22 2.90 -5.01
C SER A 71 -6.10 3.44 -3.87
N VAL A 72 -6.72 2.55 -3.08
CA VAL A 72 -7.47 2.94 -1.87
C VAL A 72 -6.56 3.63 -0.86
N GLN A 73 -5.41 3.02 -0.56
CA GLN A 73 -4.42 3.60 0.34
C GLN A 73 -3.89 4.95 -0.15
N TYR A 74 -3.62 5.07 -1.45
CA TYR A 74 -3.18 6.30 -2.08
C TYR A 74 -4.20 7.43 -1.90
N GLN A 75 -5.49 7.15 -2.14
CA GLN A 75 -6.54 8.15 -1.97
C GLN A 75 -6.66 8.58 -0.50
N ILE A 76 -6.60 7.64 0.45
CA ILE A 76 -6.60 7.96 1.88
C ILE A 76 -5.38 8.81 2.28
N CYS A 77 -4.19 8.57 1.72
CA CYS A 77 -3.04 9.46 1.93
C CYS A 77 -3.37 10.88 1.48
N LYS A 78 -3.93 11.04 0.27
CA LYS A 78 -4.30 12.35 -0.27
C LYS A 78 -5.31 13.08 0.60
N ASP A 79 -6.32 12.37 1.10
CA ASP A 79 -7.35 12.95 1.98
C ASP A 79 -6.77 13.46 3.31
N ILE A 80 -5.66 12.88 3.76
CA ILE A 80 -4.89 13.30 4.95
C ILE A 80 -3.92 14.46 4.62
N GLY A 81 -3.78 14.81 3.34
CA GLY A 81 -2.88 15.85 2.86
C GLY A 81 -1.46 15.36 2.55
N LEU A 82 -1.24 14.05 2.52
CA LEU A 82 0.02 13.42 2.09
C LEU A 82 -0.11 12.93 0.66
N ASN A 83 0.62 13.53 -0.28
CA ASN A 83 0.64 13.06 -1.67
C ASN A 83 1.81 12.06 -1.87
N PRO A 84 1.54 10.75 -2.08
CA PRO A 84 2.61 9.79 -2.31
C PRO A 84 3.46 10.11 -3.53
N SER A 85 2.90 10.65 -4.62
CA SER A 85 3.69 10.98 -5.83
C SER A 85 4.73 12.09 -5.60
N ASN A 86 4.61 12.89 -4.53
CA ASN A 86 5.54 13.98 -4.19
C ASN A 86 6.18 13.83 -2.80
N TRP A 87 6.11 12.63 -2.20
CA TRP A 87 6.49 12.43 -0.79
C TRP A 87 7.95 12.83 -0.50
N LYS A 88 8.88 12.61 -1.44
CA LYS A 88 10.31 12.93 -1.29
C LYS A 88 10.54 14.43 -1.09
N ASN A 89 9.92 15.26 -1.94
CA ASN A 89 10.06 16.72 -1.86
C ASN A 89 9.33 17.26 -0.62
N ALA A 90 8.14 16.72 -0.32
CA ALA A 90 7.41 17.08 0.88
C ALA A 90 8.24 16.78 2.15
N TYR A 91 8.87 15.60 2.22
CA TYR A 91 9.69 15.20 3.35
C TYR A 91 10.98 16.04 3.46
N HIS A 92 11.60 16.39 2.33
CA HIS A 92 12.75 17.31 2.33
C HIS A 92 12.38 18.71 2.84
N SER A 93 11.18 19.18 2.49
CA SER A 93 10.72 20.53 2.85
C SER A 93 10.25 20.62 4.30
N ASN A 94 9.51 19.62 4.80
CA ASN A 94 9.00 19.57 6.16
C ASN A 94 8.83 18.11 6.64
N PRO A 95 9.88 17.50 7.19
CA PRO A 95 9.85 16.08 7.60
C PRO A 95 8.91 15.82 8.78
N ASP A 96 8.70 16.79 9.67
CA ASP A 96 7.81 16.65 10.83
C ASP A 96 6.34 16.57 10.38
N LEU A 97 5.93 17.45 9.47
CA LEU A 97 4.58 17.42 8.89
C LEU A 97 4.31 16.09 8.17
N VAL A 98 5.24 15.63 7.34
CA VAL A 98 5.06 14.35 6.63
C VAL A 98 5.00 13.17 7.60
N THR A 99 5.77 13.21 8.69
CA THR A 99 5.72 12.19 9.75
C THR A 99 4.36 12.17 10.45
N GLU A 100 3.80 13.33 10.77
CA GLU A 100 2.46 13.45 11.38
C GLU A 100 1.35 12.97 10.43
N GLN A 101 1.40 13.37 9.17
CA GLN A 101 0.45 12.93 8.15
C GLN A 101 0.54 11.42 7.91
N TYR A 102 1.75 10.87 7.81
CA TYR A 102 1.95 9.43 7.65
C TYR A 102 1.40 8.65 8.84
N ARG A 103 1.65 9.11 10.07
CA ARG A 103 1.08 8.51 11.28
C ARG A 103 -0.46 8.57 11.28
N SER A 104 -1.04 9.69 10.85
CA SER A 104 -2.50 9.83 10.72
C SER A 104 -3.07 8.83 9.71
N PHE A 105 -2.34 8.58 8.62
CA PHE A 105 -2.66 7.55 7.63
C PHE A 105 -2.64 6.15 8.26
N GLU A 106 -1.57 5.79 8.98
CA GLU A 106 -1.46 4.49 9.66
C GLU A 106 -2.62 4.23 10.63
N TYR A 107 -3.10 5.26 11.33
CA TYR A 107 -4.30 5.16 12.18
C TYR A 107 -5.58 4.99 11.36
N ARG A 108 -5.77 5.78 10.29
CA ARG A 108 -6.99 5.77 9.46
C ARG A 108 -7.23 4.43 8.76
N ILE A 109 -6.16 3.74 8.36
CA ILE A 109 -6.26 2.40 7.74
C ILE A 109 -6.10 1.25 8.75
N GLY A 110 -5.99 1.57 10.05
CA GLY A 110 -5.97 0.60 11.13
C GLY A 110 -4.71 -0.26 11.19
N TRP A 111 -3.55 0.27 10.78
CA TRP A 111 -2.26 -0.40 11.01
C TRP A 111 -1.77 -0.22 12.45
N ARG A 112 -2.19 0.87 13.10
CA ARG A 112 -1.91 1.17 14.50
C ARG A 112 -3.20 1.36 15.31
N ASP A 113 -3.13 1.07 16.60
CA ASP A 113 -4.17 1.47 17.56
C ASP A 113 -3.93 2.88 18.14
N ASN A 114 -4.87 3.39 18.91
CA ASN A 114 -4.77 4.73 19.53
C ASN A 114 -3.61 4.85 20.54
N ASN A 115 -3.01 3.73 20.96
CA ASN A 115 -1.85 3.68 21.84
C ASN A 115 -0.54 3.57 21.05
N ASN A 116 -0.59 3.78 19.72
CA ASN A 116 0.54 3.68 18.80
C ASN A 116 1.13 2.27 18.66
N ASN A 117 0.42 1.23 19.11
CA ASN A 117 0.83 -0.16 18.95
C ASN A 117 0.47 -0.67 17.56
N TRP A 118 1.37 -1.46 16.99
CA TRP A 118 1.12 -2.19 15.76
C TRP A 118 0.03 -3.23 15.94
N LEU A 119 -0.99 -3.20 15.08
CA LEU A 119 -2.04 -4.20 15.08
C LEU A 119 -1.63 -5.40 14.23
N LEU A 120 -1.62 -6.59 14.83
CA LEU A 120 -1.28 -7.85 14.13
C LEU A 120 -2.48 -8.51 13.45
N GLY A 121 -3.70 -8.14 13.84
CA GLY A 121 -4.94 -8.70 13.32
C GLY A 121 -5.57 -7.89 12.18
N HIS A 122 -6.53 -8.52 11.49
CA HIS A 122 -7.38 -7.84 10.52
C HIS A 122 -8.33 -6.86 11.21
N LYS A 123 -8.35 -5.61 10.73
CA LYS A 123 -9.46 -4.69 10.98
C LYS A 123 -10.22 -4.44 9.69
N ASN A 124 -11.52 -4.24 9.82
CA ASN A 124 -12.39 -3.90 8.69
C ASN A 124 -12.29 -2.41 8.31
N CYS A 125 -11.08 -1.84 8.38
CA CYS A 125 -10.80 -0.47 7.98
C CYS A 125 -10.52 -0.45 6.48
N GLU A 126 -11.12 0.49 5.76
CA GLU A 126 -10.79 0.74 4.36
C GLU A 126 -9.29 1.04 4.20
N GLY A 127 -8.68 0.49 3.15
CA GLY A 127 -7.24 0.59 2.87
C GLY A 127 -6.35 -0.25 3.80
N HIS A 128 -6.91 -1.06 4.71
CA HIS A 128 -6.11 -1.85 5.65
C HIS A 128 -5.14 -2.81 4.95
N PHE A 129 -5.54 -3.40 3.83
CA PHE A 129 -4.68 -4.23 2.99
C PHE A 129 -4.45 -3.58 1.62
N PRO A 130 -3.33 -3.91 0.95
CA PRO A 130 -2.22 -4.75 1.42
C PRO A 130 -1.34 -4.09 2.49
N ARG A 131 -0.73 -4.85 3.40
CA ARG A 131 0.17 -4.42 4.49
C ARG A 131 1.64 -4.70 4.20
N VAL A 132 2.00 -4.68 2.93
CA VAL A 132 3.36 -4.94 2.47
C VAL A 132 4.34 -3.99 3.16
N TRP A 133 5.21 -4.59 3.98
CA TRP A 133 6.33 -3.93 4.67
C TRP A 133 5.97 -3.02 5.83
N VAL A 134 4.73 -3.06 6.34
CA VAL A 134 4.30 -2.20 7.46
C VAL A 134 5.21 -2.30 8.70
N PHE A 135 5.82 -3.47 8.94
CA PHE A 135 6.74 -3.72 10.06
C PHE A 135 8.22 -3.47 9.75
N TYR A 136 8.53 -3.01 8.54
CA TYR A 136 9.88 -2.80 8.06
C TYR A 136 10.01 -1.37 7.53
N GLY A 137 10.56 -0.46 8.34
CA GLY A 137 10.68 0.96 7.98
C GLY A 137 11.40 1.75 9.07
N GLU A 138 11.75 3.00 8.75
CA GLU A 138 12.23 3.94 9.76
C GLU A 138 11.11 4.22 10.77
N PRO A 139 11.42 4.53 12.04
CA PRO A 139 10.40 4.70 13.09
C PRO A 139 9.39 5.82 12.82
N ASN A 140 9.70 6.72 11.89
CA ASN A 140 8.91 7.92 11.60
C ASN A 140 8.07 7.80 10.31
N ILE A 141 8.64 7.23 9.24
CA ILE A 141 7.93 7.03 7.96
C ILE A 141 8.39 5.74 7.28
N ASN A 142 7.49 5.07 6.58
CA ASN A 142 7.83 3.95 5.71
C ASN A 142 7.97 4.45 4.27
N ARG A 143 9.21 4.68 3.85
CA ARG A 143 9.53 5.24 2.53
C ARG A 143 9.21 4.26 1.41
N GLU A 144 9.37 2.96 1.66
CA GLU A 144 9.02 1.89 0.73
C GLU A 144 7.52 1.87 0.45
N VAL A 145 6.68 2.00 1.48
CA VAL A 145 5.23 2.12 1.30
C VAL A 145 4.89 3.35 0.45
N LEU A 146 5.45 4.52 0.77
CA LEU A 146 5.17 5.74 0.00
C LEU A 146 5.69 5.64 -1.44
N SER A 147 6.83 4.99 -1.67
CA SER A 147 7.33 4.68 -3.00
C SER A 147 6.43 3.71 -3.76
N LEU A 148 5.90 2.67 -3.12
CA LEU A 148 4.94 1.75 -3.75
C LEU A 148 3.65 2.48 -4.14
N LEU A 149 3.10 3.28 -3.22
CA LEU A 149 1.90 4.07 -3.49
C LEU A 149 2.15 5.09 -4.61
N SER A 150 3.36 5.62 -4.76
CA SER A 150 3.69 6.54 -5.86
C SER A 150 3.59 5.92 -7.26
N LEU A 151 3.52 4.59 -7.37
CA LEU A 151 3.32 3.88 -8.65
C LEU A 151 1.85 3.90 -9.12
N VAL A 152 0.89 4.17 -8.23
CA VAL A 152 -0.54 4.22 -8.56
C VAL A 152 -0.78 5.29 -9.61
N GLN A 153 -1.42 4.91 -10.72
CA GLN A 153 -1.75 5.82 -11.81
C GLN A 153 -3.09 6.53 -11.57
N GLU A 154 -3.25 7.75 -12.10
CA GLU A 154 -4.49 8.53 -11.94
C GLU A 154 -5.73 7.79 -12.49
N SER A 155 -5.57 6.99 -13.55
CA SER A 155 -6.64 6.16 -14.11
C SER A 155 -7.23 5.19 -13.09
N GLU A 156 -6.44 4.73 -12.12
CA GLU A 156 -6.88 3.83 -11.03
C GLU A 156 -7.66 4.57 -9.93
N LEU A 157 -7.63 5.90 -9.91
CA LEU A 157 -8.30 6.74 -8.90
C LEU A 157 -9.70 7.20 -9.34
N THR A 158 -9.99 7.18 -10.64
CA THR A 158 -11.17 7.82 -11.25
C THR A 158 -12.53 7.32 -10.75
N LYS A 159 -12.61 6.18 -10.06
CA LYS A 159 -13.86 5.68 -9.49
C LYS A 159 -14.20 6.23 -8.09
N PHE A 160 -13.24 6.83 -7.38
CA PHE A 160 -13.49 7.54 -6.12
C PHE A 160 -13.98 8.99 -6.33
N SER A 161 -13.98 9.48 -7.58
CA SER A 161 -14.34 10.86 -7.92
C SER A 161 -15.85 11.07 -8.18
N ILE A 162 -16.69 10.05 -8.06
CA ILE A 162 -18.12 10.13 -8.46
C ILE A 162 -19.05 10.50 -7.28
N ASP A 163 -18.55 10.64 -6.04
CA ASP A 163 -19.38 11.06 -4.90
C ASP A 163 -19.44 12.59 -4.65
N ASN A 164 -19.08 13.43 -5.63
CA ASN A 164 -19.19 14.89 -5.51
C ASN A 164 -20.02 15.54 -6.64
N ILE A 165 -21.11 14.90 -7.05
CA ILE A 165 -22.19 15.59 -7.77
C ILE A 165 -23.54 15.15 -7.18
N SER A 166 -24.01 15.96 -6.24
CA SER A 166 -25.42 16.05 -5.82
C SER A 166 -25.84 17.51 -5.85
#